data_AF-R9PLU2-F1
#
_entry.id   AF-R9PLU2-F1
#
_cell.length_a   1.000
_cell.length_b   1.000
_cell.length_c   1.000
_cell.angle_alpha   90.00
_cell.angle_beta   90.00
_cell.angle_gamma   90.00
#
_symmetry.space_group_name_H-M   'P 1'
#
loop_
_entity.id
_entity.type
_entity.pdbx_description
1 polymer ?
#
loop_
_entity_poly.entity_id
_entity_poly.type
_entity_poly.pdbx_seq_one_letter_code
_entity_poly.pdbx_strand_id
1 'polypeptide(L)'
;MSRRLILVLLCFCFSAAATEQENQYEELYDQKLSDIEETTTEIGEQQAEVDSNLTEPNTEDDSVEVEAEAGSVSEPQAELALPEPPKPIIPIVAGKTDQASASQTTEEQPQEETWGPLSLLNTELSPNSSATLDWYSGHLPGGFELATPVVVIHGKEPGPRVCITAAVHGDEVNGVEIARRVVKQLEPEQLKGTVISVPVVNIDGLFRKDRYMSDRRDLNRAFPGSPNSSTASRVAYSLFNSIIRHCDSLVDLHSGSMFRENLTQLRADLTIPEVSELANQFGAIPVLQSIAPSGSLRGAATAAGIPTVVMEVGGPYTVDEKQVDTGVKAVQSYLSSVNMLPRSFFWSSPQPVFYASQWLRARDGGILLNRVELGARVNKGQLLGTISNPITDDVEEVFSPFNAVVIGRAQNQVVSAGFAIFNLGERRTIEDLEQEGEQIKKQVAAQNAEQLGMAEGQTEQPALDSEQQTEQTPAATEAAGPEVTTESSQNSANQEASVEEPAATSEAAPAEPATAVQPAADAAPVLEPIPEERMPQPEDEDG
;
A
#
# COMPACT_ATOMS: atom_id res chain seq x y z
N MET A 1 29.77 -50.36 17.24
CA MET A 1 29.81 -49.11 18.05
C MET A 1 28.39 -48.63 18.32
N SER A 2 28.15 -47.86 19.37
CA SER A 2 26.80 -47.31 19.67
C SER A 2 26.47 -46.11 18.77
N ARG A 3 25.20 -45.95 18.38
CA ARG A 3 24.72 -44.82 17.55
C ARG A 3 25.08 -43.44 18.11
N ARG A 4 25.16 -43.30 19.45
CA ARG A 4 25.59 -42.04 20.10
C ARG A 4 27.04 -41.64 19.77
N LEU A 5 27.94 -42.61 19.56
CA LEU A 5 29.35 -42.32 19.26
C LEU A 5 29.52 -41.79 17.83
N ILE A 6 28.72 -42.31 16.88
CA ILE A 6 28.72 -41.87 15.48
C ILE A 6 28.21 -40.42 15.37
N LEU A 7 27.18 -40.06 16.14
CA LEU A 7 26.64 -38.69 16.14
C LEU A 7 27.66 -37.67 16.69
N VAL A 8 28.39 -38.00 17.76
CA VAL A 8 29.45 -37.13 18.32
C VAL A 8 30.61 -36.96 17.33
N LEU A 9 31.04 -38.02 16.66
CA LEU A 9 32.06 -37.95 15.61
C LEU A 9 31.63 -37.06 14.44
N LEU A 10 30.38 -37.17 13.97
CA LEU A 10 29.84 -36.31 12.92
C LEU A 10 29.83 -34.83 13.35
N CYS A 11 29.39 -34.51 14.58
CA CYS A 11 29.43 -33.14 15.09
C CYS A 11 30.86 -32.57 15.12
N PHE A 12 31.86 -33.35 15.56
CA PHE A 12 33.26 -32.90 15.54
C PHE A 12 33.80 -32.65 14.12
N CYS A 13 33.46 -33.51 13.15
CA CYS A 13 33.85 -33.28 11.76
C CYS A 13 33.21 -32.02 11.15
N PHE A 14 31.95 -31.73 11.48
CA PHE A 14 31.27 -30.51 11.01
C PHE A 14 31.84 -29.24 11.64
N SER A 15 32.19 -29.24 12.93
CA SER A 15 32.82 -28.07 13.57
C SER A 15 34.23 -27.79 13.02
N ALA A 16 35.04 -28.81 12.76
CA ALA A 16 36.38 -28.62 12.21
C ALA A 16 36.36 -28.00 10.80
N ALA A 17 35.49 -28.52 9.92
CA ALA A 17 35.33 -28.00 8.56
C ALA A 17 34.81 -26.56 8.52
N ALA A 18 33.95 -26.17 9.48
CA ALA A 18 33.49 -24.79 9.60
C ALA A 18 34.65 -23.83 9.90
N THR A 19 35.51 -24.16 10.88
CA THR A 19 36.69 -23.33 11.22
C THR A 19 37.75 -23.27 10.12
N GLU A 20 37.94 -24.34 9.33
CA GLU A 20 38.83 -24.28 8.15
C GLU A 20 38.28 -23.35 7.06
N GLN A 21 36.96 -23.33 6.86
CA GLN A 21 36.32 -22.43 5.90
C GLN A 21 36.30 -20.97 6.37
N GLU A 22 36.10 -20.74 7.67
CA GLU A 22 36.04 -19.39 8.28
C GLU A 22 37.40 -18.68 8.18
N ASN A 23 38.50 -19.37 8.52
CA ASN A 23 39.86 -18.85 8.35
C ASN A 23 40.19 -18.50 6.88
N GLN A 24 39.73 -19.30 5.91
CA GLN A 24 39.93 -19.02 4.48
C GLN A 24 39.17 -17.78 4.00
N TYR A 25 38.10 -17.36 4.69
CA TYR A 25 37.42 -16.11 4.39
C TYR A 25 38.12 -14.90 5.00
N GLU A 26 38.74 -15.01 6.18
CA GLU A 26 39.54 -13.91 6.76
C GLU A 26 40.82 -13.63 5.92
N GLU A 27 41.61 -14.65 5.58
CA GLU A 27 42.83 -14.45 4.74
C GLU A 27 42.51 -13.78 3.40
N LEU A 28 41.39 -14.16 2.76
CA LEU A 28 40.96 -13.60 1.47
C LEU A 28 40.33 -12.19 1.58
N TYR A 29 40.03 -11.74 2.80
CA TYR A 29 39.47 -10.42 3.08
C TYR A 29 40.58 -9.42 3.43
N ASP A 30 41.51 -9.80 4.31
CA ASP A 30 42.69 -8.99 4.66
C ASP A 30 43.56 -8.72 3.42
N GLN A 31 43.77 -9.73 2.57
CA GLN A 31 44.51 -9.55 1.31
C GLN A 31 43.83 -8.55 0.37
N LYS A 32 42.50 -8.43 0.41
CA LYS A 32 41.79 -7.40 -0.35
C LYS A 32 41.86 -6.01 0.28
N LEU A 33 42.05 -5.89 1.60
CA LEU A 33 42.31 -4.59 2.21
C LEU A 33 43.70 -4.07 1.85
N SER A 34 44.74 -4.92 1.87
CA SER A 34 46.10 -4.49 1.49
C SER A 34 46.16 -3.95 0.06
N ASP A 35 45.53 -4.64 -0.90
CA ASP A 35 45.50 -4.22 -2.31
C ASP A 35 44.81 -2.84 -2.49
N ILE A 36 43.80 -2.55 -1.66
CA ILE A 36 43.07 -1.27 -1.66
C ILE A 36 43.91 -0.15 -1.02
N GLU A 37 44.54 -0.40 0.13
CA GLU A 37 45.37 0.60 0.82
C GLU A 37 46.59 1.02 -0.03
N GLU A 38 47.25 0.06 -0.67
CA GLU A 38 48.38 0.32 -1.59
C GLU A 38 47.92 1.18 -2.78
N THR A 39 46.78 0.83 -3.41
CA THR A 39 46.16 1.60 -4.51
C THR A 39 45.82 3.05 -4.08
N THR A 40 45.26 3.25 -2.88
CA THR A 40 44.97 4.63 -2.39
C THR A 40 46.22 5.45 -2.11
N THR A 41 47.36 4.80 -1.86
CA THR A 41 48.62 5.48 -1.57
C THR A 41 49.25 6.04 -2.85
N GLU A 42 49.29 5.26 -3.95
CA GLU A 42 49.81 5.72 -5.24
C GLU A 42 49.01 6.91 -5.81
N ILE A 43 47.68 6.90 -5.65
CA ILE A 43 46.81 8.01 -6.08
C ILE A 43 47.10 9.29 -5.27
N GLY A 44 47.42 9.16 -3.97
CA GLY A 44 47.76 10.29 -3.11
C GLY A 44 49.06 10.99 -3.49
N GLU A 45 50.08 10.25 -3.93
CA GLU A 45 51.37 10.84 -4.33
C GLU A 45 51.29 11.55 -5.70
N GLN A 46 50.56 11.00 -6.68
CA GLN A 46 50.41 11.63 -8.00
C GLN A 46 49.67 12.98 -7.94
N GLN A 47 48.78 13.18 -6.97
CA GLN A 47 48.01 14.41 -6.85
C GLN A 47 48.80 15.59 -6.23
N ALA A 48 50.02 15.34 -5.71
CA ALA A 48 50.84 16.35 -5.05
C ALA A 48 51.79 17.14 -5.97
N GLU A 49 52.14 16.63 -7.16
CA GLU A 49 53.09 17.31 -8.07
C GLU A 49 52.44 18.37 -8.99
N VAL A 50 51.11 18.34 -9.14
CA VAL A 50 50.40 19.17 -10.15
C VAL A 50 50.19 20.62 -9.71
N ASP A 51 50.05 20.87 -8.40
CA ASP A 51 49.50 22.13 -7.85
C ASP A 51 50.52 23.27 -7.67
N SER A 52 51.63 23.25 -8.43
CA SER A 52 52.78 24.15 -8.25
C SER A 52 53.20 24.98 -9.47
N ASN A 53 52.23 25.47 -10.28
CA ASN A 53 52.49 26.56 -11.25
C ASN A 53 51.24 27.40 -11.55
N LEU A 54 51.14 28.58 -10.91
CA LEU A 54 50.22 29.65 -11.30
C LEU A 54 50.96 30.99 -11.38
N THR A 55 50.75 31.75 -12.45
CA THR A 55 51.26 33.12 -12.62
C THR A 55 50.22 33.93 -13.42
N GLU A 56 50.16 35.25 -13.18
CA GLU A 56 49.09 36.13 -13.64
C GLU A 56 49.06 36.38 -15.18
N PRO A 57 47.89 36.66 -15.76
CA PRO A 57 47.71 36.82 -17.21
C PRO A 57 48.04 38.24 -17.72
N ASN A 58 48.28 38.34 -19.02
CA ASN A 58 48.41 39.60 -19.76
C ASN A 58 47.28 39.73 -20.80
N THR A 59 46.96 40.96 -21.19
CA THR A 59 45.91 41.32 -22.16
C THR A 59 46.38 41.30 -23.61
N GLU A 60 45.49 40.97 -24.58
CA GLU A 60 45.27 41.76 -25.81
C GLU A 60 44.03 41.27 -26.60
N ASP A 61 43.63 42.04 -27.63
CA ASP A 61 42.42 41.86 -28.46
C ASP A 61 42.48 40.64 -29.43
N ASP A 62 41.31 40.10 -29.83
CA ASP A 62 40.75 40.37 -31.17
C ASP A 62 39.23 40.05 -31.24
N SER A 63 38.63 40.41 -32.36
CA SER A 63 37.20 40.40 -32.69
C SER A 63 36.89 39.42 -33.82
N VAL A 64 35.61 39.02 -33.97
CA VAL A 64 34.94 38.71 -35.27
C VAL A 64 33.44 38.42 -35.04
N GLU A 65 32.60 38.86 -35.98
CA GLU A 65 31.15 38.59 -36.04
C GLU A 65 30.85 37.48 -37.06
N VAL A 66 29.89 36.59 -36.80
CA VAL A 66 29.09 35.90 -37.85
C VAL A 66 27.66 35.68 -37.36
N GLU A 67 26.70 35.73 -38.29
CA GLU A 67 25.25 35.74 -38.06
C GLU A 67 24.62 34.34 -37.87
N ALA A 68 23.36 34.29 -37.44
CA ALA A 68 22.55 33.07 -37.35
C ALA A 68 21.20 33.24 -38.06
N GLU A 69 20.81 32.29 -38.92
CA GLU A 69 19.46 32.21 -39.49
C GLU A 69 18.60 31.16 -38.78
N ALA A 70 17.29 31.42 -38.69
CA ALA A 70 16.32 30.56 -38.03
C ALA A 70 15.27 30.03 -39.03
N GLY A 71 15.06 28.71 -39.04
CA GLY A 71 14.04 28.04 -39.86
C GLY A 71 12.94 27.43 -39.00
N SER A 72 11.71 27.94 -39.12
CA SER A 72 10.53 27.41 -38.43
C SER A 72 9.58 26.68 -39.38
N VAL A 73 9.05 25.54 -38.94
CA VAL A 73 7.95 24.81 -39.60
C VAL A 73 6.98 24.32 -38.53
N SER A 74 5.68 24.39 -38.79
CA SER A 74 4.62 23.92 -37.90
C SER A 74 3.49 23.27 -38.70
N GLU A 75 2.97 22.16 -38.19
CA GLU A 75 1.75 21.51 -38.69
C GLU A 75 0.78 21.24 -37.52
N PRO A 76 -0.54 21.26 -37.76
CA PRO A 76 -1.54 21.13 -36.70
C PRO A 76 -1.85 19.66 -36.35
N GLN A 77 -1.93 19.34 -35.06
CA GLN A 77 -2.36 18.03 -34.57
C GLN A 77 -3.88 17.83 -34.74
N ALA A 78 -4.30 16.59 -34.96
CA ALA A 78 -5.70 16.20 -35.06
C ALA A 78 -6.30 15.86 -33.67
N GLU A 79 -7.58 16.17 -33.48
CA GLU A 79 -8.28 16.00 -32.21
C GLU A 79 -8.72 14.53 -31.99
N LEU A 80 -8.16 13.88 -30.95
CA LEU A 80 -8.45 12.48 -30.61
C LEU A 80 -9.78 12.34 -29.85
N ALA A 81 -10.79 11.79 -30.52
CA ALA A 81 -12.06 11.44 -29.88
C ALA A 81 -11.93 10.21 -28.97
N LEU A 82 -12.45 10.30 -27.74
CA LEU A 82 -12.45 9.19 -26.78
C LEU A 82 -13.50 8.12 -27.13
N PRO A 83 -13.21 6.81 -26.94
CA PRO A 83 -14.19 5.74 -27.13
C PRO A 83 -15.27 5.75 -26.04
N GLU A 84 -16.49 5.33 -26.39
CA GLU A 84 -17.59 5.20 -25.42
C GLU A 84 -17.31 4.11 -24.37
N PRO A 85 -17.75 4.29 -23.11
CA PRO A 85 -17.56 3.30 -22.07
C PRO A 85 -18.39 2.02 -22.33
N PRO A 86 -17.83 0.81 -22.10
CA PRO A 86 -18.58 -0.43 -22.24
C PRO A 86 -19.74 -0.50 -21.24
N LYS A 87 -20.86 -1.08 -21.68
CA LYS A 87 -22.08 -1.22 -20.86
C LYS A 87 -21.86 -2.29 -19.78
N PRO A 88 -22.35 -2.07 -18.55
CA PRO A 88 -22.17 -3.03 -17.45
C PRO A 88 -22.90 -4.35 -17.74
N ILE A 89 -22.21 -5.47 -17.55
CA ILE A 89 -22.80 -6.80 -17.58
C ILE A 89 -23.48 -7.04 -16.22
N ILE A 90 -24.77 -7.40 -16.24
CA ILE A 90 -25.54 -7.70 -15.04
C ILE A 90 -25.46 -9.21 -14.77
N PRO A 91 -24.97 -9.67 -13.60
CA PRO A 91 -24.94 -11.09 -13.29
C PRO A 91 -26.36 -11.64 -13.10
N ILE A 92 -26.68 -12.75 -13.77
CA ILE A 92 -28.01 -13.37 -13.73
C ILE A 92 -28.16 -14.21 -12.46
N VAL A 93 -28.89 -13.69 -11.47
CA VAL A 93 -29.27 -14.44 -10.27
C VAL A 93 -30.38 -15.44 -10.61
N ALA A 94 -30.12 -16.74 -10.44
CA ALA A 94 -31.04 -17.81 -10.80
C ALA A 94 -32.21 -17.97 -9.79
N GLY A 95 -33.34 -17.30 -10.05
CA GLY A 95 -34.60 -17.48 -9.33
C GLY A 95 -35.59 -18.39 -10.05
N LYS A 96 -36.20 -19.36 -9.34
CA LYS A 96 -37.25 -20.25 -9.89
C LYS A 96 -38.66 -19.67 -9.69
N THR A 97 -39.44 -19.62 -10.76
CA THR A 97 -40.91 -19.88 -10.74
C THR A 97 -41.43 -20.19 -12.15
N ASP A 98 -42.39 -21.11 -12.24
CA ASP A 98 -43.02 -21.51 -13.51
C ASP A 98 -44.11 -20.52 -13.96
N GLN A 99 -44.21 -20.26 -15.27
CA GLN A 99 -45.31 -20.79 -16.11
C GLN A 99 -45.12 -20.44 -17.60
N ALA A 100 -45.83 -21.16 -18.49
CA ALA A 100 -45.50 -21.25 -19.89
C ALA A 100 -46.19 -20.23 -20.81
N SER A 101 -45.49 -19.81 -21.86
CA SER A 101 -46.08 -19.40 -23.13
C SER A 101 -45.21 -19.93 -24.28
N ALA A 102 -45.82 -20.59 -25.27
CA ALA A 102 -45.09 -21.32 -26.29
C ALA A 102 -44.74 -20.44 -27.50
N SER A 103 -43.58 -19.80 -27.45
CA SER A 103 -42.90 -19.24 -28.64
C SER A 103 -41.87 -20.24 -29.17
N GLN A 104 -41.70 -20.32 -30.49
CA GLN A 104 -40.74 -21.22 -31.13
C GLN A 104 -39.31 -20.70 -30.95
N THR A 105 -38.64 -21.13 -29.87
CA THR A 105 -37.18 -21.00 -29.74
C THR A 105 -36.51 -22.00 -30.67
N THR A 106 -35.74 -21.51 -31.64
CA THR A 106 -34.68 -22.29 -32.29
C THR A 106 -33.73 -22.80 -31.20
N GLU A 107 -33.38 -24.08 -31.22
CA GLU A 107 -32.32 -24.62 -30.37
C GLU A 107 -30.96 -24.13 -30.89
N GLU A 108 -30.57 -22.91 -30.51
CA GLU A 108 -29.17 -22.50 -30.58
C GLU A 108 -28.38 -23.42 -29.64
N GLN A 109 -27.58 -24.30 -30.24
CA GLN A 109 -26.59 -25.07 -29.50
C GLN A 109 -25.64 -24.09 -28.80
N PRO A 110 -25.19 -24.36 -27.57
CA PRO A 110 -24.19 -23.51 -26.92
C PRO A 110 -22.98 -23.41 -27.84
N GLN A 111 -22.71 -22.21 -28.37
CA GLN A 111 -21.40 -21.94 -28.94
C GLN A 111 -20.42 -22.08 -27.78
N GLU A 112 -19.49 -23.04 -27.89
CA GLU A 112 -18.30 -23.02 -27.03
C GLU A 112 -17.64 -21.65 -27.26
N GLU A 113 -17.53 -20.84 -26.20
CA GLU A 113 -16.83 -19.56 -26.28
C GLU A 113 -15.35 -19.86 -26.56
N THR A 114 -15.00 -19.90 -27.85
CA THR A 114 -13.64 -20.13 -28.32
C THR A 114 -12.76 -19.07 -27.68
N TRP A 115 -11.74 -19.50 -26.94
CA TRP A 115 -10.77 -18.61 -26.30
C TRP A 115 -10.21 -17.64 -27.36
N GLY A 116 -10.72 -16.42 -27.33
CA GLY A 116 -10.54 -15.43 -28.37
C GLY A 116 -9.46 -14.42 -28.01
N PRO A 117 -9.07 -13.56 -28.96
CA PRO A 117 -8.03 -12.57 -28.70
C PRO A 117 -8.45 -11.56 -27.64
N LEU A 118 -7.47 -11.13 -26.84
CA LEU A 118 -7.63 -10.09 -25.85
C LEU A 118 -7.38 -8.72 -26.48
N SER A 119 -8.38 -7.84 -26.45
CA SER A 119 -8.18 -6.41 -26.74
C SER A 119 -7.85 -5.65 -25.46
N LEU A 120 -6.70 -4.96 -25.43
CA LEU A 120 -6.25 -4.12 -24.32
C LEU A 120 -5.33 -3.02 -24.85
N LEU A 121 -5.45 -1.78 -24.35
CA LEU A 121 -4.62 -0.63 -24.75
C LEU A 121 -4.48 -0.48 -26.30
N ASN A 122 -5.62 -0.53 -27.00
CA ASN A 122 -5.72 -0.48 -28.48
C ASN A 122 -4.94 -1.57 -29.25
N THR A 123 -4.45 -2.60 -28.55
CA THR A 123 -3.74 -3.75 -29.11
C THR A 123 -4.61 -5.00 -29.01
N GLU A 124 -4.52 -5.89 -29.99
CA GLU A 124 -5.17 -7.20 -29.98
C GLU A 124 -4.11 -8.30 -29.84
N LEU A 125 -4.24 -9.13 -28.80
CA LEU A 125 -3.33 -10.23 -28.52
C LEU A 125 -4.03 -11.55 -28.83
N SER A 126 -3.48 -12.35 -29.75
CA SER A 126 -3.92 -13.73 -29.98
C SER A 126 -3.70 -14.61 -28.74
N PRO A 127 -4.54 -15.64 -28.51
CA PRO A 127 -4.25 -16.68 -27.51
C PRO A 127 -2.86 -17.29 -27.69
N ASN A 128 -2.24 -17.73 -26.59
CA ASN A 128 -0.85 -18.21 -26.56
C ASN A 128 0.13 -17.12 -27.06
N SER A 129 0.11 -15.94 -26.43
CA SER A 129 1.06 -14.86 -26.72
C SER A 129 1.46 -14.06 -25.49
N SER A 130 2.54 -13.29 -25.62
CA SER A 130 2.99 -12.31 -24.64
C SER A 130 3.38 -11.01 -25.34
N ALA A 131 3.11 -9.88 -24.71
CA ALA A 131 3.52 -8.56 -25.20
C ALA A 131 3.76 -7.60 -24.04
N THR A 132 4.65 -6.62 -24.27
CA THR A 132 4.69 -5.40 -23.46
C THR A 132 3.94 -4.33 -24.22
N LEU A 133 2.92 -3.74 -23.60
CA LEU A 133 2.10 -2.67 -24.15
C LEU A 133 2.45 -1.35 -23.46
N ASP A 134 2.36 -0.24 -24.19
CA ASP A 134 2.59 1.10 -23.65
C ASP A 134 1.28 1.67 -23.10
N TRP A 135 1.21 1.84 -21.77
CA TRP A 135 0.14 2.60 -21.13
C TRP A 135 0.57 4.04 -20.90
N TYR A 136 -0.22 4.98 -21.41
CA TYR A 136 -0.05 6.41 -21.15
C TYR A 136 -0.97 6.84 -20.01
N SER A 137 -0.38 7.15 -18.87
CA SER A 137 -1.11 7.52 -17.65
C SER A 137 -1.70 8.95 -17.72
N GLY A 138 -1.14 9.78 -18.60
CA GLY A 138 -1.55 11.16 -18.89
C GLY A 138 -0.32 12.05 -19.11
N HIS A 139 -0.54 13.35 -19.34
CA HIS A 139 0.56 14.31 -19.38
C HIS A 139 1.21 14.49 -18.00
N LEU A 140 2.51 14.27 -17.93
CA LEU A 140 3.37 14.64 -16.81
C LEU A 140 3.70 16.15 -16.86
N PRO A 141 4.26 16.74 -15.78
CA PRO A 141 4.74 18.12 -15.80
C PRO A 141 5.67 18.40 -17.00
N GLY A 142 5.47 19.53 -17.67
CA GLY A 142 6.14 19.86 -18.94
C GLY A 142 5.40 19.39 -20.20
N GLY A 143 4.31 18.63 -20.06
CA GLY A 143 3.49 18.17 -21.20
C GLY A 143 3.93 16.84 -21.81
N PHE A 144 4.99 16.23 -21.28
CA PHE A 144 5.48 14.92 -21.71
C PHE A 144 4.47 13.81 -21.42
N GLU A 145 4.27 12.90 -22.37
CA GLU A 145 3.63 11.61 -22.14
C GLU A 145 4.70 10.53 -22.01
N LEU A 146 4.68 9.78 -20.92
CA LEU A 146 5.65 8.72 -20.66
C LEU A 146 4.98 7.35 -20.77
N ALA A 147 5.45 6.57 -21.75
CA ALA A 147 5.05 5.18 -21.92
C ALA A 147 5.38 4.38 -20.66
N THR A 148 4.36 3.79 -20.03
CA THR A 148 4.47 3.01 -18.81
C THR A 148 4.25 1.53 -19.17
N PRO A 149 5.26 0.64 -19.05
CA PRO A 149 5.15 -0.74 -19.52
C PRO A 149 4.10 -1.58 -18.80
N VAL A 150 3.19 -2.17 -19.59
CA VAL A 150 2.20 -3.16 -19.15
C VAL A 150 2.53 -4.50 -19.79
N VAL A 151 3.00 -5.45 -19.01
CA VAL A 151 3.38 -6.78 -19.52
C VAL A 151 2.18 -7.71 -19.43
N VAL A 152 1.72 -8.17 -20.58
CA VAL A 152 0.55 -9.04 -20.73
C VAL A 152 1.01 -10.43 -21.18
N ILE A 153 0.63 -11.45 -20.41
CA ILE A 153 0.78 -12.86 -20.79
C ILE A 153 -0.63 -13.41 -21.00
N HIS A 154 -0.99 -13.70 -22.25
CA HIS A 154 -2.30 -14.19 -22.64
C HIS A 154 -2.20 -15.68 -22.97
N GLY A 155 -2.75 -16.50 -22.09
CA GLY A 155 -2.58 -17.95 -22.09
C GLY A 155 -3.21 -18.65 -23.28
N LYS A 156 -2.94 -19.95 -23.37
CA LYS A 156 -3.43 -20.81 -24.45
C LYS A 156 -4.89 -21.28 -24.26
N GLU A 157 -5.35 -21.35 -23.02
CA GLU A 157 -6.68 -21.88 -22.65
C GLU A 157 -7.50 -20.86 -21.86
N PRO A 158 -8.86 -20.96 -21.84
CA PRO A 158 -9.72 -20.09 -21.04
C PRO A 158 -9.37 -20.11 -19.55
N GLY A 159 -9.47 -18.93 -18.93
CA GLY A 159 -9.27 -18.74 -17.49
C GLY A 159 -9.42 -17.27 -17.10
N PRO A 160 -9.28 -16.95 -15.80
CA PRO A 160 -9.47 -15.59 -15.30
C PRO A 160 -8.37 -14.63 -15.74
N ARG A 161 -8.68 -13.33 -15.65
CA ARG A 161 -7.79 -12.21 -15.92
C ARG A 161 -7.28 -11.63 -14.60
N VAL A 162 -6.07 -12.02 -14.21
CA VAL A 162 -5.44 -11.54 -12.98
C VAL A 162 -4.60 -10.31 -13.28
N CYS A 163 -4.87 -9.22 -12.57
CA CYS A 163 -4.03 -8.04 -12.60
C CYS A 163 -3.04 -7.99 -11.43
N ILE A 164 -1.81 -7.56 -11.72
CA ILE A 164 -0.75 -7.36 -10.74
C ILE A 164 -0.25 -5.92 -10.89
N THR A 165 -0.42 -5.09 -9.86
CA THR A 165 0.13 -3.73 -9.82
C THR A 165 1.26 -3.63 -8.82
N ALA A 166 2.27 -2.82 -9.12
CA ALA A 166 3.36 -2.52 -8.20
C ALA A 166 3.85 -1.07 -8.35
N ALA A 167 4.52 -0.57 -7.31
CA ALA A 167 4.99 0.81 -7.19
C ALA A 167 3.90 1.84 -7.58
N VAL A 168 2.71 1.72 -6.95
CA VAL A 168 1.73 2.83 -6.87
C VAL A 168 2.32 4.00 -6.07
N HIS A 169 3.27 3.69 -5.19
CA HIS A 169 4.20 4.62 -4.55
C HIS A 169 5.61 4.34 -5.10
N GLY A 170 6.37 5.37 -5.48
CA GLY A 170 7.66 5.20 -6.15
C GLY A 170 8.81 4.75 -5.25
N ASP A 171 8.64 4.74 -3.93
CA ASP A 171 9.60 4.23 -2.95
C ASP A 171 9.51 2.70 -2.74
N GLU A 172 8.49 2.02 -3.26
CA GLU A 172 8.10 0.66 -2.86
C GLU A 172 8.59 -0.44 -3.83
N VAL A 173 9.92 -0.54 -4.00
CA VAL A 173 10.59 -1.38 -5.02
C VAL A 173 10.39 -2.89 -4.90
N ASN A 174 10.02 -3.42 -3.73
CA ASN A 174 9.82 -4.86 -3.52
C ASN A 174 8.70 -5.44 -4.39
N GLY A 175 7.62 -4.67 -4.61
CA GLY A 175 6.53 -5.08 -5.48
C GLY A 175 6.96 -5.20 -6.94
N VAL A 176 7.84 -4.30 -7.40
CA VAL A 176 8.35 -4.28 -8.78
C VAL A 176 9.12 -5.58 -9.07
N GLU A 177 9.97 -6.00 -8.15
CA GLU A 177 10.77 -7.21 -8.29
C GLU A 177 9.92 -8.49 -8.16
N ILE A 178 8.89 -8.52 -7.31
CA ILE A 178 7.91 -9.62 -7.29
C ILE A 178 7.19 -9.71 -8.63
N ALA A 179 6.62 -8.62 -9.13
CA ALA A 179 5.90 -8.60 -10.41
C ALA A 179 6.81 -9.09 -11.55
N ARG A 180 8.05 -8.59 -11.62
CA ARG A 180 9.05 -9.02 -12.59
C ARG A 180 9.43 -10.50 -12.46
N ARG A 181 9.64 -11.01 -11.24
CA ARG A 181 9.95 -12.43 -10.99
C ARG A 181 8.79 -13.35 -11.34
N VAL A 182 7.55 -12.96 -11.02
CA VAL A 182 6.34 -13.74 -11.35
C VAL A 182 6.18 -13.80 -12.87
N VAL A 183 6.11 -12.66 -13.56
CA VAL A 183 5.87 -12.59 -15.01
C VAL A 183 6.96 -13.30 -15.81
N LYS A 184 8.24 -13.19 -15.40
CA LYS A 184 9.35 -13.93 -16.05
C LYS A 184 9.22 -15.46 -15.97
N GLN A 185 8.33 -16.00 -15.14
CA GLN A 185 8.08 -17.44 -14.99
C GLN A 185 6.75 -17.90 -15.64
N LEU A 186 6.08 -17.04 -16.42
CA LEU A 186 4.82 -17.36 -17.10
C LEU A 186 5.04 -17.59 -18.60
N GLU A 187 4.97 -18.85 -19.03
CA GLU A 187 4.93 -19.21 -20.46
C GLU A 187 3.47 -19.26 -20.96
N PRO A 188 3.10 -18.58 -22.07
CA PRO A 188 1.72 -18.58 -22.59
C PRO A 188 1.15 -19.98 -22.85
N GLU A 189 1.98 -20.93 -23.24
CA GLU A 189 1.65 -22.33 -23.51
C GLU A 189 1.16 -23.10 -22.27
N GLN A 190 1.54 -22.64 -21.07
CA GLN A 190 1.24 -23.28 -19.79
C GLN A 190 0.21 -22.50 -18.97
N LEU A 191 -0.09 -21.26 -19.37
CA LEU A 191 -1.03 -20.38 -18.71
C LEU A 191 -2.46 -20.61 -19.21
N LYS A 192 -3.42 -20.62 -18.29
CA LYS A 192 -4.85 -20.46 -18.58
C LYS A 192 -5.29 -19.06 -18.15
N GLY A 193 -6.13 -18.42 -18.94
CA GLY A 193 -6.52 -17.03 -18.70
C GLY A 193 -5.42 -16.03 -19.09
N THR A 194 -5.39 -14.87 -18.42
CA THR A 194 -4.45 -13.79 -18.72
C THR A 194 -3.85 -13.23 -17.44
N VAL A 195 -2.54 -12.99 -17.41
CA VAL A 195 -1.91 -12.12 -16.41
C VAL A 195 -1.58 -10.78 -17.05
N ILE A 196 -2.07 -9.69 -16.45
CA ILE A 196 -1.79 -8.30 -16.86
C ILE A 196 -1.00 -7.65 -15.73
N SER A 197 0.26 -7.34 -15.97
CA SER A 197 1.15 -6.78 -14.96
C SER A 197 1.49 -5.32 -15.29
N VAL A 198 1.36 -4.43 -14.30
CA VAL A 198 1.88 -3.06 -14.34
C VAL A 198 2.96 -2.96 -13.25
N PRO A 199 4.24 -3.32 -13.54
CA PRO A 199 5.27 -3.41 -12.51
C PRO A 199 5.65 -2.06 -11.89
N VAL A 200 5.37 -0.96 -12.59
CA VAL A 200 5.61 0.41 -12.12
C VAL A 200 4.41 1.26 -12.50
N VAL A 201 3.52 1.54 -11.55
CA VAL A 201 2.35 2.41 -11.77
C VAL A 201 2.72 3.90 -11.70
N ASN A 202 3.52 4.29 -10.71
CA ASN A 202 3.93 5.67 -10.42
C ASN A 202 5.36 5.90 -10.89
N ILE A 203 5.54 5.99 -12.21
CA ILE A 203 6.86 6.01 -12.86
C ILE A 203 7.67 7.30 -12.58
N ASP A 204 7.03 8.47 -12.47
CA ASP A 204 7.70 9.71 -12.04
C ASP A 204 8.00 9.73 -10.53
N GLY A 205 7.22 9.01 -9.72
CA GLY A 205 7.57 8.69 -8.34
C GLY A 205 8.81 7.81 -8.27
N LEU A 206 8.89 6.73 -9.06
CA LEU A 206 10.01 5.79 -9.04
C LEU A 206 11.34 6.47 -9.40
N PHE A 207 11.38 7.28 -10.47
CA PHE A 207 12.59 8.01 -10.84
C PHE A 207 13.06 8.98 -9.75
N ARG A 208 12.14 9.58 -8.99
CA ARG A 208 12.45 10.47 -7.85
C ARG A 208 12.66 9.72 -6.54
N LYS A 209 12.44 8.40 -6.50
CA LYS A 209 12.38 7.55 -5.30
C LYS A 209 11.42 8.14 -4.26
N ASP A 210 10.26 8.59 -4.71
CA ASP A 210 9.25 9.28 -3.89
C ASP A 210 7.94 8.51 -3.86
N ARG A 211 7.34 8.42 -2.68
CA ARG A 211 5.99 7.92 -2.46
C ARG A 211 4.96 8.66 -3.31
N TYR A 212 5.08 9.98 -3.36
CA TYR A 212 4.07 10.86 -3.91
C TYR A 212 4.29 11.07 -5.41
N MET A 213 3.23 11.40 -6.13
CA MET A 213 3.33 11.90 -7.50
C MET A 213 3.97 13.30 -7.53
N SER A 214 4.42 13.74 -8.71
CA SER A 214 5.00 15.07 -8.90
C SER A 214 4.07 16.25 -8.54
N ASP A 215 2.75 16.04 -8.48
CA ASP A 215 1.77 17.00 -7.91
C ASP A 215 1.71 17.01 -6.37
N ARG A 216 2.64 16.30 -5.71
CA ARG A 216 2.76 16.05 -4.26
C ARG A 216 1.59 15.29 -3.62
N ARG A 217 0.79 14.56 -4.41
CA ARG A 217 -0.34 13.75 -3.90
C ARG A 217 -0.01 12.27 -3.85
N ASP A 218 -0.63 11.59 -2.88
CA ASP A 218 -0.61 10.13 -2.76
C ASP A 218 -1.57 9.56 -3.82
N LEU A 219 -1.03 8.87 -4.83
CA LEU A 219 -1.82 8.24 -5.90
C LEU A 219 -2.85 7.26 -5.34
N ASN A 220 -2.50 6.55 -4.27
CA ASN A 220 -3.38 5.61 -3.58
C ASN A 220 -4.40 6.31 -2.64
N ARG A 221 -4.63 7.62 -2.83
CA ARG A 221 -5.77 8.38 -2.28
C ARG A 221 -6.61 9.05 -3.38
N ALA A 222 -6.32 8.77 -4.65
CA ALA A 222 -6.94 9.43 -5.79
C ALA A 222 -7.90 8.53 -6.62
N PHE A 223 -8.00 7.23 -6.33
CA PHE A 223 -8.83 6.27 -7.07
C PHE A 223 -10.34 6.40 -6.74
N PRO A 224 -11.26 6.10 -7.68
CA PRO A 224 -11.04 5.63 -9.06
C PRO A 224 -10.59 6.74 -10.05
N GLY A 225 -10.34 7.96 -9.56
CA GLY A 225 -9.82 9.06 -10.37
C GLY A 225 -10.89 9.92 -11.05
N SER A 226 -10.42 10.98 -11.71
CA SER A 226 -11.23 11.82 -12.61
C SER A 226 -10.33 12.41 -13.71
N PRO A 227 -10.77 12.41 -14.98
CA PRO A 227 -9.98 12.94 -16.09
C PRO A 227 -9.83 14.46 -16.03
N ASN A 228 -10.63 15.15 -15.20
CA ASN A 228 -10.68 16.61 -15.08
C ASN A 228 -10.11 17.12 -13.74
N SER A 229 -9.34 16.29 -13.02
CA SER A 229 -8.78 16.57 -11.69
C SER A 229 -7.25 16.73 -11.75
N SER A 230 -6.55 16.65 -10.61
CA SER A 230 -5.08 16.74 -10.54
C SER A 230 -4.37 15.54 -11.19
N THR A 231 -3.05 15.65 -11.42
CA THR A 231 -2.24 14.61 -12.07
C THR A 231 -2.45 13.23 -11.44
N ALA A 232 -2.35 13.10 -10.12
CA ALA A 232 -2.60 11.81 -9.45
C ALA A 232 -4.01 11.26 -9.69
N SER A 233 -5.02 12.13 -9.83
CA SER A 233 -6.40 11.72 -10.08
C SER A 233 -6.65 11.38 -11.56
N ARG A 234 -5.88 11.96 -12.50
CA ARG A 234 -5.87 11.59 -13.92
C ARG A 234 -5.17 10.25 -14.15
N VAL A 235 -4.01 10.05 -13.53
CA VAL A 235 -3.26 8.78 -13.53
C VAL A 235 -4.11 7.65 -12.95
N ALA A 236 -4.74 7.88 -11.79
CA ALA A 236 -5.68 6.94 -11.20
C ALA A 236 -6.85 6.60 -12.15
N TYR A 237 -7.42 7.60 -12.83
CA TYR A 237 -8.48 7.41 -13.80
C TYR A 237 -8.03 6.58 -15.00
N SER A 238 -6.88 6.90 -15.59
CA SER A 238 -6.33 6.18 -16.75
C SER A 238 -6.05 4.71 -16.40
N LEU A 239 -5.38 4.45 -15.27
CA LEU A 239 -5.10 3.08 -14.80
C LEU A 239 -6.41 2.30 -14.58
N PHE A 240 -7.33 2.90 -13.82
CA PHE A 240 -8.57 2.23 -13.43
C PHE A 240 -9.45 1.90 -14.63
N ASN A 241 -9.63 2.86 -15.54
CA ASN A 241 -10.58 2.73 -16.65
C ASN A 241 -10.04 1.92 -17.83
N SER A 242 -8.72 1.97 -18.08
CA SER A 242 -8.07 1.35 -19.24
C SER A 242 -7.42 -0.01 -18.95
N ILE A 243 -7.17 -0.33 -17.68
CA ILE A 243 -6.53 -1.60 -17.26
C ILE A 243 -7.38 -2.31 -16.20
N ILE A 244 -7.59 -1.72 -15.02
CA ILE A 244 -8.13 -2.45 -13.85
C ILE A 244 -9.53 -3.01 -14.10
N ARG A 245 -10.42 -2.27 -14.78
CA ARG A 245 -11.78 -2.76 -15.14
C ARG A 245 -11.82 -3.92 -16.14
N HIS A 246 -10.69 -4.34 -16.70
CA HIS A 246 -10.60 -5.48 -17.64
C HIS A 246 -10.14 -6.77 -16.96
N CYS A 247 -9.88 -6.72 -15.65
CA CYS A 247 -9.43 -7.82 -14.79
C CYS A 247 -10.59 -8.40 -13.98
N ASP A 248 -10.56 -9.71 -13.71
CA ASP A 248 -11.49 -10.37 -12.80
C ASP A 248 -11.05 -10.26 -11.33
N SER A 249 -9.79 -9.87 -11.09
CA SER A 249 -9.18 -9.76 -9.76
C SER A 249 -7.89 -8.92 -9.80
N LEU A 250 -7.46 -8.43 -8.64
CA LEU A 250 -6.27 -7.58 -8.51
C LEU A 250 -5.40 -7.93 -7.30
N VAL A 251 -4.10 -8.00 -7.53
CA VAL A 251 -3.05 -8.12 -6.51
C VAL A 251 -2.19 -6.85 -6.55
N ASP A 252 -2.35 -5.99 -5.54
CA ASP A 252 -1.68 -4.69 -5.49
C ASP A 252 -0.49 -4.74 -4.52
N LEU A 253 0.74 -4.60 -5.04
CA LEU A 253 1.99 -4.87 -4.33
C LEU A 253 2.60 -3.58 -3.76
N HIS A 254 2.63 -3.49 -2.43
CA HIS A 254 3.10 -2.34 -1.65
C HIS A 254 4.27 -2.73 -0.75
N SER A 255 5.02 -1.75 -0.26
CA SER A 255 6.03 -1.94 0.79
C SER A 255 5.70 -1.11 2.03
N GLY A 256 6.43 -1.31 3.12
CA GLY A 256 6.42 -0.31 4.20
C GLY A 256 7.02 1.02 3.72
N SER A 257 6.67 2.13 4.38
CA SER A 257 7.03 3.49 3.95
C SER A 257 7.53 4.34 5.11
N MET A 258 8.30 5.39 4.83
CA MET A 258 9.05 6.16 5.84
C MET A 258 9.98 5.25 6.67
N PHE A 259 10.86 4.49 6.01
CA PHE A 259 11.77 3.51 6.62
C PHE A 259 11.08 2.54 7.61
N ARG A 260 9.84 2.15 7.32
CA ARG A 260 9.13 1.05 8.00
C ARG A 260 9.11 -0.15 7.07
N GLU A 261 9.08 -1.34 7.65
CA GLU A 261 9.06 -2.61 6.94
C GLU A 261 7.87 -3.46 7.40
N ASN A 262 7.24 -4.15 6.45
CA ASN A 262 6.14 -5.09 6.68
C ASN A 262 6.63 -6.52 6.42
N LEU A 263 6.16 -7.46 7.24
CA LEU A 263 6.23 -8.89 6.95
C LEU A 263 5.42 -9.16 5.67
N THR A 264 5.86 -10.04 4.77
CA THR A 264 5.05 -10.44 3.60
C THR A 264 3.68 -10.94 4.06
N GLN A 265 2.64 -10.13 3.81
CA GLN A 265 1.28 -10.34 4.30
C GLN A 265 0.27 -9.74 3.32
N LEU A 266 -0.95 -10.27 3.31
CA LEU A 266 -2.09 -9.65 2.66
C LEU A 266 -2.79 -8.64 3.57
N ARG A 267 -3.33 -7.57 2.99
CA ARG A 267 -4.35 -6.70 3.57
C ARG A 267 -5.60 -6.82 2.72
N ALA A 268 -6.62 -7.47 3.30
CA ALA A 268 -7.87 -7.84 2.65
C ALA A 268 -9.07 -7.37 3.50
N ASP A 269 -10.25 -7.28 2.90
CA ASP A 269 -11.49 -7.16 3.68
C ASP A 269 -12.31 -8.46 3.58
N LEU A 270 -12.09 -9.33 4.56
CA LEU A 270 -12.66 -10.67 4.68
C LEU A 270 -14.16 -10.65 5.00
N THR A 271 -14.77 -9.48 5.23
CA THR A 271 -16.24 -9.34 5.31
C THR A 271 -16.91 -9.42 3.95
N ILE A 272 -16.15 -9.24 2.86
CA ILE A 272 -16.60 -9.37 1.47
C ILE A 272 -16.26 -10.80 1.01
N PRO A 273 -17.24 -11.66 0.71
CA PRO A 273 -17.01 -13.09 0.46
C PRO A 273 -15.97 -13.38 -0.63
N GLU A 274 -16.01 -12.64 -1.72
CA GLU A 274 -15.16 -12.81 -2.90
C GLU A 274 -13.70 -12.39 -2.62
N VAL A 275 -13.52 -11.35 -1.78
CA VAL A 275 -12.20 -10.91 -1.30
C VAL A 275 -11.64 -11.89 -0.27
N SER A 276 -12.51 -12.49 0.54
CA SER A 276 -12.15 -13.58 1.46
C SER A 276 -11.71 -14.83 0.71
N GLU A 277 -12.48 -15.27 -0.30
CA GLU A 277 -12.12 -16.39 -1.16
C GLU A 277 -10.81 -16.15 -1.89
N LEU A 278 -10.58 -14.95 -2.43
CA LEU A 278 -9.30 -14.54 -3.03
C LEU A 278 -8.14 -14.63 -2.03
N ALA A 279 -8.28 -14.09 -0.82
CA ALA A 279 -7.20 -14.07 0.17
C ALA A 279 -6.75 -15.48 0.62
N ASN A 280 -7.68 -16.45 0.65
CA ASN A 280 -7.39 -17.85 0.97
C ASN A 280 -6.53 -18.58 -0.09
N GLN A 281 -6.46 -18.07 -1.33
CA GLN A 281 -5.70 -18.73 -2.41
C GLN A 281 -4.16 -18.56 -2.31
N PHE A 282 -3.68 -17.64 -1.48
CA PHE A 282 -2.24 -17.30 -1.37
C PHE A 282 -1.45 -18.25 -0.46
N GLY A 283 -2.05 -19.35 0.01
CA GLY A 283 -1.39 -20.35 0.84
C GLY A 283 -1.21 -19.91 2.29
N ALA A 284 -0.05 -20.13 2.89
CA ALA A 284 0.19 -19.82 4.32
C ALA A 284 0.55 -18.36 4.62
N ILE A 285 0.36 -17.44 3.65
CA ILE A 285 0.74 -16.04 3.79
C ILE A 285 -0.18 -15.34 4.81
N PRO A 286 0.37 -14.66 5.84
CA PRO A 286 -0.41 -13.91 6.81
C PRO A 286 -1.44 -12.97 6.18
N VAL A 287 -2.62 -12.88 6.78
CA VAL A 287 -3.69 -11.97 6.34
C VAL A 287 -4.06 -11.03 7.48
N LEU A 288 -4.01 -9.73 7.24
CA LEU A 288 -4.54 -8.71 8.14
C LEU A 288 -5.91 -8.24 7.63
N GLN A 289 -6.96 -8.51 8.41
CA GLN A 289 -8.29 -7.96 8.16
C GLN A 289 -8.23 -6.44 8.23
N SER A 290 -8.66 -5.77 7.16
CA SER A 290 -8.63 -4.32 7.07
C SER A 290 -9.59 -3.77 6.01
N ILE A 291 -10.43 -2.83 6.42
CA ILE A 291 -11.24 -2.00 5.50
C ILE A 291 -10.28 -1.20 4.61
N ALA A 292 -10.63 -1.03 3.33
CA ALA A 292 -9.80 -0.28 2.40
C ALA A 292 -9.79 1.23 2.72
N PRO A 293 -8.62 1.93 2.69
CA PRO A 293 -8.58 3.38 2.84
C PRO A 293 -9.38 4.09 1.73
N SER A 294 -10.03 5.21 2.08
CA SER A 294 -10.71 6.05 1.09
C SER A 294 -9.75 6.53 0.00
N GLY A 295 -10.19 6.49 -1.25
CA GLY A 295 -9.38 6.84 -2.42
C GLY A 295 -8.32 5.80 -2.82
N SER A 296 -8.26 4.63 -2.18
CA SER A 296 -7.28 3.58 -2.52
C SER A 296 -7.70 2.72 -3.71
N LEU A 297 -6.70 2.17 -4.41
CA LEU A 297 -6.90 1.25 -5.53
C LEU A 297 -7.70 0.01 -5.09
N ARG A 298 -7.35 -0.60 -3.95
CA ARG A 298 -8.12 -1.71 -3.34
C ARG A 298 -9.56 -1.33 -3.03
N GLY A 299 -9.80 -0.11 -2.54
CA GLY A 299 -11.16 0.38 -2.27
C GLY A 299 -11.97 0.53 -3.55
N ALA A 300 -11.41 1.18 -4.56
CA ALA A 300 -12.07 1.43 -5.84
C ALA A 300 -12.34 0.15 -6.64
N ALA A 301 -11.37 -0.78 -6.70
CA ALA A 301 -11.51 -2.03 -7.45
C ALA A 301 -12.54 -2.97 -6.80
N THR A 302 -12.45 -3.18 -5.48
CA THR A 302 -13.45 -3.96 -4.74
C THR A 302 -14.85 -3.34 -4.85
N ALA A 303 -14.98 -2.00 -4.80
CA ALA A 303 -16.26 -1.31 -4.98
C ALA A 303 -16.82 -1.40 -6.42
N ALA A 304 -15.99 -1.72 -7.41
CA ALA A 304 -16.39 -2.02 -8.78
C ALA A 304 -16.66 -3.52 -9.03
N GLY A 305 -16.65 -4.35 -7.98
CA GLY A 305 -16.90 -5.79 -8.07
C GLY A 305 -15.67 -6.63 -8.43
N ILE A 306 -14.46 -6.08 -8.32
CA ILE A 306 -13.19 -6.76 -8.64
C ILE A 306 -12.48 -7.11 -7.33
N PRO A 307 -12.50 -8.39 -6.90
CA PRO A 307 -11.86 -8.80 -5.65
C PRO A 307 -10.39 -8.41 -5.63
N THR A 308 -9.99 -7.65 -4.61
CA THR A 308 -8.66 -7.06 -4.54
C THR A 308 -8.01 -7.28 -3.18
N VAL A 309 -6.77 -7.78 -3.20
CA VAL A 309 -5.88 -7.81 -2.03
C VAL A 309 -4.69 -6.87 -2.24
N VAL A 310 -4.27 -6.20 -1.18
CA VAL A 310 -2.93 -5.57 -1.14
C VAL A 310 -1.97 -6.59 -0.54
N MET A 311 -0.77 -6.74 -1.10
CA MET A 311 0.32 -7.48 -0.45
C MET A 311 1.38 -6.48 0.01
N GLU A 312 1.68 -6.45 1.30
CA GLU A 312 2.75 -5.60 1.87
C GLU A 312 4.02 -6.43 2.00
N VAL A 313 5.14 -5.92 1.48
CA VAL A 313 6.42 -6.66 1.40
C VAL A 313 7.59 -5.74 1.72
N GLY A 314 8.36 -6.06 2.77
CA GLY A 314 9.60 -5.33 3.09
C GLY A 314 9.38 -3.86 3.41
N GLY A 315 10.43 -3.04 3.23
CA GLY A 315 10.42 -1.59 3.42
C GLY A 315 10.65 -0.80 2.12
N PRO A 316 10.84 0.53 2.21
CA PRO A 316 11.05 1.37 1.03
C PRO A 316 12.53 1.37 0.61
N TYR A 317 12.78 1.81 -0.63
CA TYR A 317 14.08 2.04 -1.26
C TYR A 317 14.97 0.81 -1.51
N THR A 318 14.86 -0.26 -0.71
CA THR A 318 15.68 -1.47 -0.80
C THR A 318 14.85 -2.72 -1.06
N VAL A 319 15.49 -3.72 -1.69
CA VAL A 319 14.90 -5.04 -1.95
C VAL A 319 15.21 -5.97 -0.78
N ASP A 320 14.18 -6.43 -0.07
CA ASP A 320 14.29 -7.54 0.88
C ASP A 320 14.03 -8.84 0.13
N GLU A 321 15.13 -9.46 -0.35
CA GLU A 321 15.13 -10.72 -1.07
C GLU A 321 14.28 -11.80 -0.41
N LYS A 322 14.28 -11.91 0.94
CA LYS A 322 13.56 -12.95 1.68
C LYS A 322 12.05 -12.71 1.67
N GLN A 323 11.62 -11.45 1.78
CA GLN A 323 10.20 -11.08 1.71
C GLN A 323 9.70 -11.16 0.24
N VAL A 324 10.52 -10.74 -0.73
CA VAL A 324 10.28 -10.86 -2.18
C VAL A 324 10.10 -12.33 -2.58
N ASP A 325 11.01 -13.22 -2.20
CA ASP A 325 10.92 -14.65 -2.50
C ASP A 325 9.67 -15.31 -1.87
N THR A 326 9.18 -14.75 -0.76
CA THR A 326 7.94 -15.18 -0.12
C THR A 326 6.72 -14.66 -0.90
N GLY A 327 6.77 -13.43 -1.42
CA GLY A 327 5.72 -12.82 -2.25
C GLY A 327 5.59 -13.46 -3.64
N VAL A 328 6.70 -13.83 -4.29
CA VAL A 328 6.68 -14.58 -5.56
C VAL A 328 5.97 -15.93 -5.38
N LYS A 329 6.33 -16.68 -4.33
CA LYS A 329 5.70 -17.97 -4.00
C LYS A 329 4.21 -17.81 -3.65
N ALA A 330 3.84 -16.70 -3.01
CA ALA A 330 2.45 -16.35 -2.72
C ALA A 330 1.61 -16.15 -4.00
N VAL A 331 2.07 -15.29 -4.92
CA VAL A 331 1.36 -15.01 -6.17
C VAL A 331 1.32 -16.24 -7.08
N GLN A 332 2.41 -17.01 -7.17
CA GLN A 332 2.40 -18.30 -7.89
C GLN A 332 1.43 -19.33 -7.28
N SER A 333 1.27 -19.33 -5.96
CA SER A 333 0.28 -20.19 -5.28
C SER A 333 -1.15 -19.77 -5.57
N TYR A 334 -1.41 -18.45 -5.62
CA TYR A 334 -2.69 -17.91 -6.06
C TYR A 334 -3.03 -18.30 -7.50
N LEU A 335 -2.14 -18.03 -8.46
CA LEU A 335 -2.30 -18.40 -9.87
C LEU A 335 -2.49 -19.92 -10.05
N SER A 336 -1.80 -20.74 -9.25
CA SER A 336 -2.00 -22.20 -9.22
C SER A 336 -3.38 -22.61 -8.69
N SER A 337 -3.91 -21.89 -7.69
CA SER A 337 -5.15 -22.27 -7.00
C SER A 337 -6.42 -21.83 -7.75
N VAL A 338 -6.34 -20.72 -8.50
CA VAL A 338 -7.34 -20.37 -9.53
C VAL A 338 -7.14 -21.09 -10.88
N ASN A 339 -6.32 -22.16 -10.89
CA ASN A 339 -6.09 -23.07 -12.02
C ASN A 339 -5.49 -22.43 -13.28
N MET A 340 -4.88 -21.25 -13.18
CA MET A 340 -4.13 -20.62 -14.28
C MET A 340 -2.79 -21.30 -14.54
N LEU A 341 -2.19 -21.90 -13.50
CA LEU A 341 -0.92 -22.63 -13.57
C LEU A 341 -1.06 -24.07 -13.07
N PRO A 342 -0.19 -25.00 -13.51
CA PRO A 342 -0.04 -26.32 -12.90
C PRO A 342 0.25 -26.23 -11.40
N ARG A 343 -0.40 -27.08 -10.60
CA ARG A 343 -0.34 -27.04 -9.12
C ARG A 343 1.09 -27.25 -8.58
N SER A 344 1.77 -26.16 -8.27
CA SER A 344 3.22 -26.15 -8.06
C SER A 344 3.68 -26.52 -6.63
N PHE A 345 3.01 -26.01 -5.58
CA PHE A 345 3.46 -26.18 -4.19
C PHE A 345 2.35 -26.58 -3.21
N PHE A 346 2.76 -27.16 -2.08
CA PHE A 346 1.93 -27.46 -0.91
C PHE A 346 2.44 -26.67 0.31
N TRP A 347 1.58 -25.85 0.89
CA TRP A 347 1.89 -25.11 2.11
C TRP A 347 1.62 -25.98 3.34
N SER A 348 2.64 -26.23 4.15
CA SER A 348 2.58 -27.14 5.31
C SER A 348 1.92 -26.57 6.56
N SER A 349 1.56 -25.29 6.55
CA SER A 349 1.02 -24.54 7.70
C SER A 349 -0.30 -23.86 7.33
N PRO A 350 -1.26 -23.77 8.26
CA PRO A 350 -2.49 -23.01 8.02
C PRO A 350 -2.20 -21.51 7.94
N GLN A 351 -2.96 -20.80 7.11
CA GLN A 351 -2.85 -19.35 6.92
C GLN A 351 -3.11 -18.61 8.25
N PRO A 352 -2.18 -17.76 8.74
CA PRO A 352 -2.39 -17.01 9.97
C PRO A 352 -3.16 -15.72 9.68
N VAL A 353 -4.45 -15.72 9.99
CA VAL A 353 -5.28 -14.51 9.95
C VAL A 353 -5.11 -13.71 11.25
N PHE A 354 -4.99 -12.39 11.12
CA PHE A 354 -5.00 -11.39 12.17
C PHE A 354 -6.21 -10.50 11.97
N TYR A 355 -7.16 -10.56 12.90
CA TYR A 355 -8.37 -9.74 12.83
C TYR A 355 -8.23 -8.36 13.49
N ALA A 356 -7.20 -8.18 14.31
CA ALA A 356 -6.84 -6.92 14.93
C ALA A 356 -5.33 -6.70 14.87
N SER A 357 -4.89 -5.44 14.75
CA SER A 357 -3.50 -5.06 14.94
C SER A 357 -3.38 -3.67 15.54
N GLN A 358 -2.43 -3.48 16.46
CA GLN A 358 -2.15 -2.17 17.06
C GLN A 358 -0.82 -1.61 16.57
N TRP A 359 -0.85 -0.38 16.03
CA TRP A 359 0.36 0.44 15.88
C TRP A 359 0.75 1.05 17.22
N LEU A 360 1.91 0.64 17.75
CA LEU A 360 2.62 1.39 18.78
C LEU A 360 3.24 2.64 18.15
N ARG A 361 3.31 3.71 18.93
CA ARG A 361 3.91 4.98 18.53
C ARG A 361 4.96 5.41 19.56
N ALA A 362 6.04 6.02 19.08
CA ALA A 362 7.02 6.71 19.92
C ALA A 362 6.30 7.76 20.77
N ARG A 363 6.63 7.86 22.07
CA ARG A 363 6.05 8.92 22.92
C ARG A 363 6.83 10.20 22.73
N ASP A 364 8.15 10.10 22.73
CA ASP A 364 9.09 11.20 22.58
C ASP A 364 9.92 11.07 21.29
N GLY A 365 10.75 12.06 21.00
CA GLY A 365 11.65 12.06 19.82
C GLY A 365 13.04 11.53 20.18
N GLY A 366 13.65 10.73 19.30
CA GLY A 366 14.98 10.17 19.53
C GLY A 366 15.40 9.15 18.47
N ILE A 367 16.44 8.36 18.76
CA ILE A 367 16.93 7.30 17.88
C ILE A 367 16.29 5.96 18.29
N LEU A 368 15.45 5.39 17.43
CA LEU A 368 14.88 4.06 17.62
C LEU A 368 15.93 2.98 17.34
N LEU A 369 16.10 2.07 18.31
CA LEU A 369 16.90 0.85 18.20
C LEU A 369 16.00 -0.37 18.49
N ASN A 370 15.78 -1.20 17.48
CA ASN A 370 14.99 -2.43 17.60
C ASN A 370 15.69 -3.49 18.47
N ARG A 371 14.89 -4.25 19.23
CA ARG A 371 15.30 -5.45 19.99
C ARG A 371 14.59 -6.72 19.53
N VAL A 372 13.64 -6.63 18.59
CA VAL A 372 12.92 -7.77 17.99
C VAL A 372 12.93 -7.70 16.46
N GLU A 373 12.87 -8.88 15.84
CA GLU A 373 12.77 -9.05 14.38
C GLU A 373 11.33 -8.94 13.86
N LEU A 374 11.23 -8.66 12.57
CA LEU A 374 9.99 -8.71 11.80
C LEU A 374 9.49 -10.16 11.70
N GLY A 375 8.20 -10.39 12.01
CA GLY A 375 7.60 -11.72 12.11
C GLY A 375 7.83 -12.43 13.46
N ALA A 376 8.57 -11.84 14.39
CA ALA A 376 8.77 -12.42 15.73
C ALA A 376 7.45 -12.52 16.52
N ARG A 377 7.31 -13.60 17.30
CA ARG A 377 6.29 -13.70 18.35
C ARG A 377 6.79 -13.03 19.62
N VAL A 378 5.97 -12.18 20.22
CA VAL A 378 6.34 -11.40 21.41
C VAL A 378 5.28 -11.55 22.49
N ASN A 379 5.72 -11.64 23.75
CA ASN A 379 4.83 -11.73 24.91
C ASN A 379 4.46 -10.34 25.45
N LYS A 380 3.34 -10.24 26.17
CA LYS A 380 2.99 -9.04 26.95
C LYS A 380 4.12 -8.69 27.92
N GLY A 381 4.53 -7.42 27.94
CA GLY A 381 5.65 -6.92 28.74
C GLY A 381 7.04 -7.23 28.19
N GLN A 382 7.16 -7.85 27.00
CA GLN A 382 8.45 -8.02 26.33
C GLN A 382 8.93 -6.69 25.73
N LEU A 383 10.21 -6.38 25.91
CA LEU A 383 10.88 -5.24 25.28
C LEU A 383 10.98 -5.46 23.76
N LEU A 384 10.51 -4.48 22.98
CA LEU A 384 10.49 -4.48 21.52
C LEU A 384 11.60 -3.60 20.93
N GLY A 385 11.88 -2.48 21.60
CA GLY A 385 12.84 -1.47 21.15
C GLY A 385 13.13 -0.46 22.25
N THR A 386 14.14 0.37 22.01
CA THR A 386 14.50 1.52 22.86
C THR A 386 14.61 2.76 22.00
N ILE A 387 14.07 3.90 22.44
CA ILE A 387 14.27 5.20 21.79
C ILE A 387 15.18 6.03 22.69
N SER A 388 16.43 6.23 22.27
CA SER A 388 17.42 7.01 23.02
C SER A 388 17.43 8.48 22.58
N ASN A 389 17.46 9.41 23.54
CA ASN A 389 17.73 10.81 23.27
C ASN A 389 19.17 10.96 22.72
N PRO A 390 19.41 11.73 21.65
CA PRO A 390 20.75 11.92 21.10
C PRO A 390 21.62 12.97 21.86
N ILE A 391 21.07 13.62 22.90
CA ILE A 391 21.71 14.72 23.65
C ILE A 391 21.80 14.42 25.16
N THR A 392 20.84 13.67 25.72
CA THR A 392 20.82 13.26 27.13
C THR A 392 20.88 11.74 27.28
N ASP A 393 21.17 11.26 28.48
CA ASP A 393 21.16 9.81 28.80
C ASP A 393 19.73 9.20 28.91
N ASP A 394 18.69 9.93 28.47
CA ASP A 394 17.29 9.49 28.57
C ASP A 394 16.96 8.42 27.51
N VAL A 395 16.28 7.34 27.92
CA VAL A 395 15.87 6.24 27.04
C VAL A 395 14.41 5.84 27.32
N GLU A 396 13.56 5.91 26.30
CA GLU A 396 12.21 5.31 26.32
C GLU A 396 12.31 3.80 26.01
N GLU A 397 11.88 2.94 26.94
CA GLU A 397 11.72 1.51 26.68
C GLU A 397 10.33 1.20 26.11
N VAL A 398 10.29 0.54 24.95
CA VAL A 398 9.04 0.22 24.23
C VAL A 398 8.67 -1.25 24.46
N PHE A 399 7.58 -1.49 25.18
CA PHE A 399 7.11 -2.83 25.54
C PHE A 399 5.84 -3.25 24.79
N SER A 400 5.66 -4.56 24.57
CA SER A 400 4.42 -5.10 23.98
C SER A 400 3.24 -5.06 24.98
N PRO A 401 2.09 -4.45 24.65
CA PRO A 401 0.92 -4.40 25.54
C PRO A 401 0.15 -5.72 25.64
N PHE A 402 0.34 -6.65 24.69
CA PHE A 402 -0.30 -7.96 24.62
C PHE A 402 0.63 -9.01 23.95
N ASN A 403 0.16 -10.26 23.85
CA ASN A 403 0.87 -11.34 23.14
C ASN A 403 0.62 -11.23 21.64
N ALA A 404 1.65 -10.96 20.83
CA ALA A 404 1.50 -10.52 19.44
C ALA A 404 2.47 -11.20 18.47
N VAL A 405 2.25 -10.95 17.18
CA VAL A 405 3.27 -11.08 16.12
C VAL A 405 3.65 -9.69 15.63
N VAL A 406 4.95 -9.41 15.47
CA VAL A 406 5.44 -8.18 14.85
C VAL A 406 5.19 -8.25 13.35
N ILE A 407 4.05 -7.75 12.87
CA ILE A 407 3.68 -7.78 11.44
C ILE A 407 4.22 -6.58 10.66
N GLY A 408 4.68 -5.54 11.36
CA GLY A 408 5.46 -4.45 10.80
C GLY A 408 6.29 -3.74 11.87
N ARG A 409 7.36 -3.06 11.48
CA ARG A 409 8.17 -2.21 12.39
C ARG A 409 8.84 -1.06 11.65
N ALA A 410 9.29 -0.06 12.38
CA ALA A 410 10.24 0.93 11.90
C ALA A 410 11.66 0.35 11.93
N GLN A 411 12.46 0.64 10.91
CA GLN A 411 13.90 0.37 10.91
C GLN A 411 14.61 1.25 11.96
N ASN A 412 15.86 0.94 12.31
CA ASN A 412 16.63 1.76 13.24
C ASN A 412 16.86 3.15 12.61
N GLN A 413 16.27 4.20 13.18
CA GLN A 413 16.21 5.54 12.58
C GLN A 413 15.92 6.62 13.63
N VAL A 414 16.07 7.89 13.26
CA VAL A 414 15.53 9.02 14.05
C VAL A 414 14.01 9.05 13.90
N VAL A 415 13.30 9.03 15.02
CA VAL A 415 11.83 9.09 15.09
C VAL A 415 11.37 10.32 15.87
N SER A 416 10.21 10.85 15.50
CA SER A 416 9.53 11.93 16.22
C SER A 416 8.46 11.37 17.17
N ALA A 417 8.09 12.14 18.18
CA ALA A 417 6.89 11.87 18.99
C ALA A 417 5.67 11.58 18.09
N GLY A 418 4.93 10.52 18.40
CA GLY A 418 3.79 10.04 17.61
C GLY A 418 4.13 9.22 16.36
N PHE A 419 5.41 9.06 15.98
CA PHE A 419 5.81 8.23 14.84
C PHE A 419 5.48 6.75 15.08
N ALA A 420 5.08 6.01 14.04
CA ALA A 420 4.57 4.64 14.15
C ALA A 420 5.70 3.60 14.09
N ILE A 421 6.01 2.97 15.23
CA ILE A 421 7.26 2.21 15.44
C ILE A 421 7.11 0.68 15.36
N PHE A 422 5.97 0.11 15.76
CA PHE A 422 5.67 -1.32 15.65
C PHE A 422 4.21 -1.52 15.30
N ASN A 423 3.90 -2.42 14.37
CA ASN A 423 2.56 -2.94 14.15
C ASN A 423 2.47 -4.36 14.71
N LEU A 424 1.63 -4.53 15.73
CA LEU A 424 1.48 -5.78 16.47
C LEU A 424 0.17 -6.45 16.08
N GLY A 425 0.25 -7.54 15.32
CA GLY A 425 -0.89 -8.38 14.95
C GLY A 425 -1.32 -9.23 16.14
N GLU A 426 -2.57 -9.09 16.57
CA GLU A 426 -3.15 -9.89 17.65
C GLU A 426 -3.85 -11.13 17.07
N ARG A 427 -3.44 -12.31 17.54
CA ARG A 427 -3.94 -13.58 16.99
C ARG A 427 -5.22 -14.04 17.69
N ARG A 428 -6.30 -13.30 17.43
CA ARG A 428 -7.67 -13.63 17.87
C ARG A 428 -8.34 -14.63 16.92
N THR A 429 -9.27 -15.41 17.47
CA THR A 429 -10.28 -16.16 16.71
C THR A 429 -11.40 -15.21 16.24
N ILE A 430 -12.40 -15.71 15.50
CA ILE A 430 -13.57 -14.88 15.13
C ILE A 430 -14.45 -14.69 16.39
N GLU A 431 -14.60 -15.78 17.14
CA GLU A 431 -15.38 -15.90 18.36
C GLU A 431 -14.92 -14.94 19.47
N ASP A 432 -13.62 -14.64 19.56
CA ASP A 432 -13.07 -13.62 20.47
C ASP A 432 -13.58 -12.21 20.12
N LEU A 433 -13.71 -11.90 18.82
CA LEU A 433 -14.13 -10.58 18.31
C LEU A 433 -15.63 -10.39 18.47
N GLU A 434 -16.42 -11.44 18.26
CA GLU A 434 -17.88 -11.39 18.48
C GLU A 434 -18.20 -11.10 19.95
N GLN A 435 -17.47 -11.75 20.86
CA GLN A 435 -17.57 -11.51 22.30
C GLN A 435 -17.13 -10.10 22.71
N GLU A 436 -16.01 -9.59 22.19
CA GLU A 436 -15.58 -8.21 22.42
C GLU A 436 -16.57 -7.20 21.82
N GLY A 437 -17.07 -7.45 20.61
CA GLY A 437 -18.06 -6.63 19.94
C GLY A 437 -19.40 -6.57 20.68
N GLU A 438 -19.82 -7.65 21.32
CA GLU A 438 -20.93 -7.62 22.28
C GLU A 438 -20.62 -6.80 23.54
N GLN A 439 -19.42 -6.91 24.10
CA GLN A 439 -19.02 -6.13 25.27
C GLN A 439 -18.96 -4.63 24.97
N ILE A 440 -18.42 -4.24 23.82
CA ILE A 440 -18.41 -2.84 23.34
C ILE A 440 -19.83 -2.35 23.11
N LYS A 441 -20.72 -3.14 22.47
CA LYS A 441 -22.14 -2.78 22.32
C LYS A 441 -22.81 -2.56 23.68
N LYS A 442 -22.54 -3.41 24.68
CA LYS A 442 -23.07 -3.28 26.06
C LYS A 442 -22.51 -2.04 26.76
N GLN A 443 -21.21 -1.74 26.62
CA GLN A 443 -20.59 -0.52 27.17
C GLN A 443 -21.15 0.76 26.53
N VAL A 444 -21.25 0.81 25.20
CA VAL A 444 -21.81 1.96 24.48
C VAL A 444 -23.29 2.14 24.80
N ALA A 445 -24.06 1.06 24.94
CA ALA A 445 -25.45 1.13 25.40
C ALA A 445 -25.56 1.69 26.82
N ALA A 446 -24.69 1.27 27.75
CA ALA A 446 -24.64 1.79 29.12
C ALA A 446 -24.22 3.27 29.16
N GLN A 447 -23.18 3.66 28.42
CA GLN A 447 -22.73 5.06 28.30
C GLN A 447 -23.81 5.96 27.68
N ASN A 448 -24.51 5.48 26.65
CA ASN A 448 -25.63 6.20 26.06
C ASN A 448 -26.81 6.33 27.04
N ALA A 449 -27.11 5.28 27.82
CA ALA A 449 -28.16 5.34 28.85
C ALA A 449 -27.79 6.32 29.97
N GLU A 450 -26.54 6.32 30.43
CA GLU A 450 -26.00 7.28 31.40
C GLU A 450 -26.08 8.72 30.86
N GLN A 451 -25.63 8.95 29.63
CA GLN A 451 -25.67 10.26 28.95
C GLN A 451 -27.10 10.76 28.67
N LEU A 452 -28.07 9.85 28.52
CA LEU A 452 -29.50 10.16 28.40
C LEU A 452 -30.22 10.29 29.75
N GLY A 453 -29.52 10.13 30.89
CA GLY A 453 -30.11 10.21 32.22
C GLY A 453 -30.99 9.01 32.60
N MET A 454 -30.84 7.88 31.91
CA MET A 454 -31.62 6.65 32.07
C MET A 454 -30.91 5.57 32.94
N ALA A 455 -29.99 5.99 33.81
CA ALA A 455 -29.22 5.11 34.68
C ALA A 455 -30.09 4.50 35.82
N GLU A 456 -30.65 3.32 35.53
CA GLU A 456 -31.30 2.36 36.44
C GLU A 456 -32.29 2.88 37.49
N GLY A 457 -33.57 2.89 37.10
CA GLY A 457 -34.68 2.76 38.04
C GLY A 457 -35.10 1.30 38.23
N GLN A 458 -34.80 0.72 39.40
CA GLN A 458 -35.33 -0.54 39.94
C GLN A 458 -34.87 -1.86 39.27
N THR A 459 -34.08 -2.63 40.03
CA THR A 459 -33.88 -4.07 39.85
C THR A 459 -35.06 -4.83 40.47
N GLU A 460 -35.93 -5.43 39.65
CA GLU A 460 -36.89 -6.43 40.14
C GLU A 460 -36.17 -7.75 40.43
N GLN A 461 -36.33 -8.25 41.66
CA GLN A 461 -35.90 -9.61 42.01
C GLN A 461 -36.89 -10.63 41.43
N PRO A 462 -36.44 -11.80 40.93
CA PRO A 462 -37.36 -12.86 40.53
C PRO A 462 -38.11 -13.36 41.78
N ALA A 463 -39.43 -13.17 41.80
CA ALA A 463 -40.27 -13.64 42.88
C ALA A 463 -40.27 -15.18 42.93
N LEU A 464 -40.06 -15.74 44.14
CA LEU A 464 -40.21 -17.17 44.40
C LEU A 464 -41.69 -17.51 44.60
N ASP A 465 -42.14 -18.60 43.96
CA ASP A 465 -43.47 -19.15 44.19
C ASP A 465 -43.70 -19.51 45.68
N SER A 466 -44.90 -19.22 46.18
CA SER A 466 -45.42 -19.83 47.39
C SER A 466 -46.93 -20.08 47.24
N GLU A 467 -47.35 -21.32 47.51
CA GLU A 467 -48.68 -21.81 47.14
C GLU A 467 -49.75 -21.57 48.21
N GLN A 468 -50.87 -20.98 47.77
CA GLN A 468 -52.25 -21.25 48.22
C GLN A 468 -52.67 -20.99 49.69
N GLN A 469 -54.00 -20.97 49.86
CA GLN A 469 -54.77 -20.93 51.12
C GLN A 469 -54.77 -19.55 51.83
N THR A 470 -55.89 -18.98 52.29
CA THR A 470 -57.26 -19.54 52.46
C THR A 470 -58.35 -18.52 52.10
N GLU A 471 -59.58 -19.02 51.94
CA GLU A 471 -60.81 -18.25 51.75
C GLU A 471 -61.10 -17.26 52.91
N GLN A 472 -61.57 -16.04 52.64
CA GLN A 472 -62.99 -15.66 52.83
C GLN A 472 -63.29 -14.17 52.51
N THR A 473 -64.55 -13.93 52.14
CA THR A 473 -65.25 -12.69 51.76
C THR A 473 -65.87 -11.95 52.97
N PRO A 474 -66.55 -10.78 52.84
CA PRO A 474 -66.67 -9.79 51.74
C PRO A 474 -66.62 -8.30 52.19
N ALA A 475 -66.94 -7.37 51.27
CA ALA A 475 -67.62 -6.07 51.46
C ALA A 475 -66.81 -4.92 52.13
N ALA A 476 -66.48 -3.84 51.40
CA ALA A 476 -67.32 -2.64 51.10
C ALA A 476 -66.97 -1.47 52.07
N THR A 477 -67.29 -0.18 51.85
CA THR A 477 -68.15 0.53 50.88
C THR A 477 -67.68 2.00 50.77
N GLU A 478 -67.94 2.70 49.64
CA GLU A 478 -68.15 4.18 49.55
C GLU A 478 -67.03 5.16 50.06
N ALA A 479 -67.03 6.47 49.81
CA ALA A 479 -67.48 7.29 48.65
C ALA A 479 -66.93 8.75 48.76
N ALA A 480 -67.10 9.53 47.69
CA ALA A 480 -67.05 11.01 47.62
C ALA A 480 -65.69 11.74 47.79
N GLY A 481 -65.64 12.95 47.20
CA GLY A 481 -64.59 13.98 47.40
C GLY A 481 -65.05 15.07 48.40
N PRO A 482 -64.86 16.40 48.17
CA PRO A 482 -64.38 17.07 46.94
C PRO A 482 -63.42 18.30 47.14
N GLU A 483 -62.98 18.88 46.00
CA GLU A 483 -62.74 20.33 45.72
C GLU A 483 -61.68 21.18 46.50
N VAL A 484 -61.53 22.44 46.02
CA VAL A 484 -60.78 23.60 46.58
C VAL A 484 -59.24 23.53 46.39
N THR A 485 -58.60 24.14 45.37
CA THR A 485 -58.34 25.59 45.07
C THR A 485 -57.61 26.33 46.21
N THR A 486 -56.66 27.26 46.02
CA THR A 486 -56.02 27.95 44.86
C THR A 486 -54.57 28.33 45.30
N GLU A 487 -53.67 29.10 44.65
CA GLU A 487 -53.68 30.00 43.49
C GLU A 487 -52.24 30.24 42.92
N SER A 488 -52.14 31.12 41.92
CA SER A 488 -50.96 31.93 41.52
C SER A 488 -49.88 31.31 40.60
N SER A 489 -49.40 31.99 39.55
CA SER A 489 -49.92 33.23 38.92
C SER A 489 -49.41 33.42 37.48
N GLN A 490 -50.33 33.85 36.58
CA GLN A 490 -50.16 34.80 35.46
C GLN A 490 -49.07 34.50 34.39
N ASN A 491 -49.43 34.24 33.12
CA ASN A 491 -49.79 35.20 32.05
C ASN A 491 -48.61 36.08 31.55
N SER A 492 -48.44 36.40 30.26
CA SER A 492 -49.10 35.97 29.00
C SER A 492 -48.37 36.59 27.77
N ALA A 493 -48.63 36.04 26.57
CA ALA A 493 -48.43 36.65 25.23
C ALA A 493 -46.97 36.96 24.79
N ASN A 494 -46.51 36.55 23.60
CA ASN A 494 -46.94 36.85 22.22
C ASN A 494 -46.82 38.34 21.82
N GLN A 495 -45.80 38.69 21.04
CA GLN A 495 -45.97 38.85 19.57
C GLN A 495 -44.62 38.94 18.82
N GLU A 496 -44.69 38.95 17.49
CA GLU A 496 -43.56 38.80 16.56
C GLU A 496 -42.86 40.12 16.22
N ALA A 497 -41.54 40.09 16.01
CA ALA A 497 -40.84 40.91 15.01
C ALA A 497 -39.42 40.38 14.75
N SER A 498 -38.99 40.43 13.48
CA SER A 498 -37.58 40.32 13.06
C SER A 498 -36.87 41.67 13.13
N VAL A 499 -35.57 41.72 13.47
CA VAL A 499 -34.59 42.70 12.92
C VAL A 499 -33.15 42.41 13.38
N GLU A 500 -32.22 42.69 12.44
CA GLU A 500 -30.76 42.97 12.42
C GLU A 500 -29.83 42.76 13.65
N GLU A 501 -28.56 42.45 13.33
CA GLU A 501 -27.39 42.56 14.22
C GLU A 501 -26.96 44.02 14.46
N PRO A 502 -26.45 44.39 15.65
CA PRO A 502 -25.75 45.65 15.89
C PRO A 502 -24.22 45.50 15.91
N ALA A 503 -23.51 46.46 15.32
CA ALA A 503 -22.04 46.53 15.32
C ALA A 503 -21.51 47.77 16.08
N ALA A 504 -20.34 47.63 16.72
CA ALA A 504 -19.47 48.73 17.18
C ALA A 504 -18.03 48.16 17.37
N THR A 505 -17.04 48.39 16.50
CA THR A 505 -16.30 49.64 16.15
C THR A 505 -15.39 50.21 17.24
N SER A 506 -14.08 50.12 17.03
CA SER A 506 -13.10 51.14 17.43
C SER A 506 -12.01 51.22 16.35
N GLU A 507 -11.39 52.40 16.17
CA GLU A 507 -10.64 52.75 14.96
C GLU A 507 -9.12 52.67 15.11
N ALA A 508 -8.42 52.43 13.99
CA ALA A 508 -7.07 52.92 13.73
C ALA A 508 -6.91 53.19 12.22
N ALA A 509 -6.17 54.24 11.86
CA ALA A 509 -6.13 54.81 10.50
C ALA A 509 -5.07 54.16 9.58
N PRO A 510 -5.20 54.27 8.22
CA PRO A 510 -4.33 53.58 7.27
C PRO A 510 -2.99 54.31 7.00
N ALA A 511 -2.03 53.56 6.46
CA ALA A 511 -0.75 54.07 5.94
C ALA A 511 -0.62 53.81 4.43
N GLU A 512 0.12 54.67 3.73
CA GLU A 512 0.31 54.63 2.27
C GLU A 512 1.30 53.54 1.80
N PRO A 513 1.22 53.08 0.54
CA PRO A 513 2.05 51.98 0.02
C PRO A 513 3.50 52.42 -0.22
N ALA A 514 4.44 51.81 0.51
CA ALA A 514 5.88 51.97 0.27
C ALA A 514 6.34 51.19 -0.98
N THR A 515 7.24 51.78 -1.76
CA THR A 515 7.82 51.20 -2.98
C THR A 515 8.59 49.91 -2.72
N ALA A 516 8.35 48.89 -3.56
CA ALA A 516 9.15 47.68 -3.56
C ALA A 516 10.58 47.94 -4.09
N VAL A 517 11.58 47.44 -3.36
CA VAL A 517 12.98 47.37 -3.80
C VAL A 517 13.27 45.93 -4.20
N GLN A 518 13.91 45.74 -5.36
CA GLN A 518 14.28 44.40 -5.85
C GLN A 518 15.43 43.82 -5.03
N PRO A 519 15.38 42.55 -4.61
CA PRO A 519 16.59 41.78 -4.34
C PRO A 519 17.31 41.48 -5.66
N ALA A 520 18.63 41.51 -5.66
CA ALA A 520 19.42 41.08 -6.81
C ALA A 520 19.30 39.56 -7.03
N ALA A 521 19.39 39.12 -8.27
CA ALA A 521 19.41 37.70 -8.62
C ALA A 521 20.84 37.23 -8.81
N ASP A 522 21.37 36.45 -7.86
CA ASP A 522 22.55 35.62 -8.12
C ASP A 522 22.14 34.46 -9.04
N ALA A 523 22.79 34.39 -10.21
CA ALA A 523 22.53 33.32 -11.18
C ALA A 523 23.31 32.06 -10.79
N ALA A 524 22.63 30.91 -10.78
CA ALA A 524 23.30 29.62 -10.74
C ALA A 524 24.09 29.38 -12.03
N PRO A 525 25.27 28.72 -11.99
CA PRO A 525 26.07 28.47 -13.18
C PRO A 525 25.34 27.54 -14.14
N VAL A 526 25.31 27.93 -15.42
CA VAL A 526 24.84 27.08 -16.53
C VAL A 526 25.96 26.13 -16.92
N LEU A 527 25.65 24.84 -17.03
CA LEU A 527 26.55 23.84 -17.61
C LEU A 527 26.34 23.78 -19.12
N GLU A 528 27.37 24.10 -19.89
CA GLU A 528 27.41 23.89 -21.34
C GLU A 528 27.80 22.43 -21.68
N PRO A 529 27.41 21.92 -22.87
CA PRO A 529 27.57 20.51 -23.22
C PRO A 529 29.02 20.12 -23.56
N ILE A 530 29.36 18.86 -23.29
CA ILE A 530 30.66 18.26 -23.63
C ILE A 530 30.71 17.98 -25.15
N PRO A 531 31.81 18.31 -25.86
CA PRO A 531 31.95 17.98 -27.29
C PRO A 531 32.09 16.47 -27.56
N GLU A 532 31.49 16.01 -28.66
CA GLU A 532 31.80 14.70 -29.25
C GLU A 532 33.13 14.77 -30.03
N GLU A 533 34.25 14.28 -29.47
CA GLU A 533 35.29 13.60 -30.27
C GLU A 533 36.35 12.87 -29.41
N ARG A 534 36.20 11.54 -29.25
CA ARG A 534 37.23 10.48 -29.27
C ARG A 534 36.82 9.27 -28.42
N MET A 535 36.20 8.28 -29.06
CA MET A 535 36.31 6.90 -28.60
C MET A 535 37.60 6.29 -29.17
N PRO A 536 38.43 5.59 -28.37
CA PRO A 536 39.41 4.67 -28.94
C PRO A 536 38.68 3.52 -29.63
N GLN A 537 39.20 3.05 -30.77
CA GLN A 537 38.68 1.84 -31.42
C GLN A 537 39.23 0.59 -30.73
N PRO A 538 38.50 -0.54 -30.73
CA PRO A 538 39.08 -1.82 -30.35
C PRO A 538 40.16 -2.22 -31.35
N GLU A 539 41.33 -2.62 -30.87
CA GLU A 539 42.32 -3.34 -31.67
C GLU A 539 41.99 -4.85 -31.62
N ASP A 540 42.25 -5.54 -32.73
CA ASP A 540 41.95 -6.97 -32.93
C ASP A 540 43.09 -7.89 -32.41
N GLU A 541 42.80 -9.21 -32.45
CA GLU A 541 43.72 -10.37 -32.41
C GLU A 541 44.24 -10.91 -31.06
N ASP A 542 43.79 -12.14 -30.77
CA ASP A 542 44.50 -13.32 -30.23
C ASP A 542 45.68 -13.18 -29.24
N GLY A 543 45.50 -13.73 -28.03
CA GLY A 543 46.54 -13.98 -27.01
C GLY A 543 46.13 -14.97 -25.92
#